data_AF-A0A2V4QQK9-F1
#
_entry.id   AF-A0A2V4QQK9-F1
#
_cell.length_a   1.000
_cell.length_b   1.000
_cell.length_c   1.000
_cell.angle_alpha   90.00
_cell.angle_beta   90.00
_cell.angle_gamma   90.00
#
_symmetry.space_group_name_H-M   'P 1'
#
loop_
_entity.id
_entity.type
_entity.pdbx_description
1 polymer ?
#
loop_
_entity_poly.entity_id
_entity_poly.type
_entity_poly.pdbx_seq_one_letter_code
_entity_poly.pdbx_strand_id
1 'polypeptide(L)'
;MDLQVISRDGEPEYAVLPWAQYQALLKAAGLAGKPSSEPAASTSGATASDELPGFDQLRELREAKGLEAASLARTVGISPSYLELIENGTREPDGAIKRSLAWELGVSGWRGES
;
A
#
# COMPACT_ATOMS: atom_id res chain seq x y z
N MET A 1 10.73 15.56 29.81
CA MET A 1 10.98 16.50 28.69
C MET A 1 12.33 16.08 28.14
N ASP A 2 12.33 15.06 27.28
CA ASP A 2 13.55 14.31 26.94
C ASP A 2 13.69 14.28 25.43
N LEU A 3 14.15 15.42 24.88
CA LEU A 3 14.60 15.51 23.50
C LEU A 3 16.03 15.01 23.47
N GLN A 4 16.25 13.81 22.92
CA GLN A 4 17.59 13.26 22.80
C GLN A 4 18.20 13.67 21.47
N VAL A 5 19.30 14.42 21.51
CA VAL A 5 20.03 14.81 20.32
C VAL A 5 21.28 13.94 20.20
N ILE A 6 21.39 13.20 19.10
CA ILE A 6 22.55 12.40 18.75
C ILE A 6 23.44 13.27 17.88
N SER A 7 24.66 13.51 18.36
CA SER A 7 25.67 14.30 17.64
C SER A 7 26.73 13.39 17.03
N ARG A 8 27.16 13.71 15.81
CA ARG A 8 28.28 13.07 15.13
C ARG A 8 29.31 14.15 14.77
N ASP A 9 30.58 13.91 15.10
CA ASP A 9 31.68 14.87 14.89
C ASP A 9 31.43 16.26 15.51
N GLY A 10 30.69 16.32 16.63
CA GLY A 10 30.40 17.56 17.36
C GLY A 10 29.20 18.35 16.86
N GLU A 11 28.55 17.92 15.77
CA GLU A 11 27.34 18.54 15.25
C GLU A 11 26.10 17.67 15.50
N PRO A 12 24.95 18.27 15.87
CA PRO A 12 23.71 17.52 16.10
C PRO A 12 23.17 17.00 14.76
N GLU A 13 23.18 15.67 14.61
CA GLU A 13 22.78 15.02 13.36
C GLU A 13 21.32 14.53 13.44
N TYR A 14 20.90 14.02 14.59
CA TYR A 14 19.55 13.50 14.79
C TYR A 14 18.95 13.96 16.11
N ALA A 15 17.65 14.23 16.13
CA ALA A 15 16.89 14.54 17.33
C ALA A 15 15.71 13.57 17.46
N VAL A 16 15.64 12.86 18.58
CA VAL A 16 14.58 11.91 18.90
C VAL A 16 13.52 12.63 19.74
N LEU A 17 12.31 12.69 19.20
CA LEU A 17 11.16 13.33 19.82
C LEU A 17 10.08 12.29 20.13
N PRO A 18 9.38 12.42 21.28
CA PRO A 18 8.14 11.67 21.50
C PRO A 18 7.13 11.96 20.39
N TRP A 19 6.43 10.93 19.93
CA TRP A 19 5.56 10.99 18.76
C TRP A 19 4.53 12.12 18.80
N ALA A 20 3.89 12.33 19.96
CA ALA A 20 2.92 13.41 20.16
C ALA A 20 3.51 14.82 19.96
N GLN A 21 4.79 15.01 20.30
CA GLN A 21 5.46 16.31 20.14
C GLN A 21 5.84 16.57 18.67
N TYR A 22 6.28 15.52 17.96
CA TYR A 22 6.49 15.61 16.52
C TYR A 22 5.21 16.00 15.77
N GLN A 23 4.08 15.38 16.13
CA GLN A 23 2.78 15.72 15.57
C GLN A 23 2.35 17.16 15.88
N ALA A 24 2.61 17.64 17.10
CA ALA A 24 2.34 19.03 17.49
C ALA A 24 3.17 20.03 16.68
N LEU A 25 4.45 19.72 16.41
CA LEU A 25 5.32 20.52 15.56
C LEU A 25 4.82 20.57 14.11
N LEU A 26 4.41 19.43 13.54
CA LEU A 26 3.82 19.39 12.20
C LEU A 26 2.54 20.23 12.13
N LYS A 27 1.69 20.16 13.15
CA LYS A 27 0.45 20.95 13.23
C LYS A 27 0.73 22.45 13.36
N ALA A 28 1.69 22.84 14.21
CA ALA A 28 2.08 24.24 14.42
C ALA A 28 2.75 24.85 13.18
N ALA A 29 3.51 24.04 12.43
CA ALA A 29 4.12 24.44 11.15
C ALA A 29 3.11 24.47 9.98
N GLY A 30 1.83 24.14 10.21
CA GLY A 30 0.81 24.08 9.16
C GLY A 30 0.98 22.90 8.19
N LEU A 31 1.86 21.94 8.52
CA LEU A 31 2.24 20.78 7.71
C LEU A 31 1.44 19.52 8.09
N ALA A 32 0.17 19.67 8.51
CA ALA A 32 -0.68 18.59 9.02
C ALA A 32 -1.04 17.48 7.99
N GLY A 33 -0.28 17.34 6.90
CA GLY A 33 -0.50 16.32 5.88
C GLY A 33 0.69 16.02 4.96
N LYS A 34 1.96 16.09 5.42
CA LYS A 34 3.12 15.42 4.75
C LYS A 34 4.45 15.68 5.48
N PRO A 35 5.21 14.64 5.86
CA PRO A 35 6.66 14.67 5.78
C PRO A 35 7.10 14.08 4.43
N SER A 36 7.37 14.96 3.47
CA SER A 36 8.04 14.64 2.21
C SER A 36 9.54 14.63 2.47
N SER A 37 10.22 13.55 2.09
CA SER A 37 11.65 13.61 1.79
C SER A 37 11.84 13.24 0.32
N GLU A 38 12.62 14.08 -0.35
CA GLU A 38 13.27 13.95 -1.66
C GLU A 38 12.65 14.65 -2.91
N PRO A 39 13.47 15.29 -3.79
CA PRO A 39 13.03 16.24 -4.80
C PRO A 39 12.86 15.64 -6.21
N ALA A 40 11.85 16.16 -6.92
CA ALA A 40 11.74 16.32 -8.37
C ALA A 40 12.15 15.16 -9.32
N ALA A 41 11.18 14.32 -9.68
CA ALA A 41 10.92 13.94 -11.07
C ALA A 41 9.42 13.62 -11.27
N SER A 42 8.84 14.21 -12.30
CA SER A 42 7.42 14.25 -12.62
C SER A 42 6.77 12.86 -12.79
N THR A 43 5.59 12.66 -12.21
CA THR A 43 4.36 12.31 -12.95
C THR A 43 3.14 12.63 -12.07
N SER A 44 2.16 13.33 -12.65
CA SER A 44 0.87 13.58 -12.03
C SER A 44 0.09 12.26 -11.97
N GLY A 45 -0.52 11.95 -10.82
CA GLY A 45 -1.52 10.89 -10.68
C GLY A 45 -1.08 9.67 -9.88
N ALA A 46 -1.20 9.77 -8.55
CA ALA A 46 -1.74 8.72 -7.68
C ALA A 46 -1.63 9.24 -6.26
N THR A 47 -2.76 9.37 -5.58
CA THR A 47 -2.83 9.26 -4.13
C THR A 47 -2.30 7.89 -3.73
N ALA A 48 -0.99 7.76 -3.62
CA ALA A 48 -0.31 6.65 -2.96
C ALA A 48 -0.47 6.88 -1.45
N SER A 49 -1.68 6.65 -0.97
CA SER A 49 -1.91 6.25 0.40
C SER A 49 -1.68 4.73 0.45
N ASP A 50 -1.12 4.28 1.56
CA ASP A 50 -0.99 2.92 2.05
C ASP A 50 -2.36 2.20 2.16
N GLU A 51 -3.10 2.13 1.06
CA GLU A 51 -4.46 1.62 0.98
C GLU A 51 -4.37 0.35 0.15
N LEU A 52 -4.51 -0.80 0.82
CA LEU A 52 -4.56 -2.11 0.17
C LEU A 52 -5.45 -2.03 -1.09
N PRO A 53 -5.05 -2.67 -2.21
CA PRO A 53 -5.85 -2.66 -3.42
C PRO A 53 -7.22 -3.29 -3.15
N GLY A 54 -8.25 -2.74 -3.78
CA GLY A 54 -9.57 -3.37 -3.81
C GLY A 54 -9.63 -4.49 -4.84
N PHE A 55 -10.59 -5.41 -4.70
CA PHE A 55 -10.84 -6.43 -5.73
C PHE A 55 -11.26 -5.84 -7.09
N ASP A 56 -11.80 -4.62 -7.10
CA ASP A 56 -12.08 -3.87 -8.32
C ASP A 56 -10.80 -3.61 -9.16
N GLN A 57 -9.65 -3.45 -8.49
CA GLN A 57 -8.33 -3.25 -9.13
C GLN A 57 -7.65 -4.58 -9.48
N LEU A 58 -8.26 -5.72 -9.18
CA LEU A 58 -7.68 -7.05 -9.44
C LEU A 58 -7.31 -7.23 -10.92
N ARG A 59 -8.20 -6.78 -11.80
CA ARG A 59 -8.01 -6.85 -13.25
C ARG A 59 -6.83 -5.99 -13.71
N GLU A 60 -6.75 -4.75 -13.21
CA GLU A 60 -5.67 -3.83 -13.56
C GLU A 60 -4.31 -4.35 -13.09
N LEU A 61 -4.25 -4.88 -11.86
CA LEU A 61 -3.03 -5.50 -11.32
C LEU A 61 -2.60 -6.71 -12.15
N ARG A 62 -3.55 -7.54 -12.57
CA ARG A 62 -3.31 -8.69 -13.43
C ARG A 62 -2.78 -8.25 -14.81
N GLU A 63 -3.43 -7.27 -15.43
CA GLU A 63 -3.06 -6.73 -16.74
C GLU A 63 -1.70 -6.02 -16.70
N ALA A 64 -1.38 -5.30 -15.62
CA ALA A 64 -0.08 -4.68 -15.40
C ALA A 64 1.06 -5.71 -15.34
N LYS A 65 0.78 -6.94 -14.87
CA LYS A 65 1.74 -8.06 -14.87
C LYS A 65 1.73 -8.85 -16.18
N GLY A 66 0.88 -8.50 -17.15
CA GLY A 66 0.72 -9.25 -18.40
C GLY A 66 0.15 -10.65 -18.20
N LEU A 67 -0.58 -10.89 -17.11
CA LEU A 67 -1.16 -12.20 -16.80
C LEU A 67 -2.54 -12.34 -17.44
N GLU A 68 -2.82 -13.49 -18.05
CA GLU A 68 -4.19 -13.81 -18.50
C GLU A 68 -5.06 -14.31 -17.34
N ALA A 69 -6.35 -14.00 -17.37
CA ALA A 69 -7.33 -14.43 -16.35
C ALA A 69 -7.32 -15.96 -16.16
N ALA A 70 -7.29 -16.73 -17.26
CA ALA A 70 -7.21 -18.18 -17.19
C ALA A 70 -5.90 -18.69 -16.56
N SER A 71 -4.79 -17.98 -16.74
CA SER A 71 -3.50 -18.35 -16.16
C SER A 71 -3.50 -18.12 -14.65
N LEU A 72 -3.91 -16.91 -14.21
CA LEU A 72 -4.02 -16.57 -12.79
C LEU A 72 -4.99 -17.52 -12.07
N ALA A 73 -6.15 -17.79 -12.68
CA ALA A 73 -7.14 -18.70 -12.11
C ALA A 73 -6.56 -20.11 -11.88
N ARG A 74 -5.82 -20.65 -12.86
CA ARG A 74 -5.17 -21.96 -12.72
C ARG A 74 -4.12 -21.96 -11.62
N THR A 75 -3.30 -20.92 -11.50
CA THR A 75 -2.27 -20.84 -10.45
C THR A 75 -2.89 -20.76 -9.06
N VAL A 76 -3.97 -20.00 -8.91
CA VAL A 76 -4.72 -19.88 -7.65
C VAL A 76 -5.54 -21.14 -7.32
N GLY A 77 -5.79 -22.00 -8.31
CA GLY A 77 -6.57 -23.23 -8.14
C GLY A 77 -8.08 -23.04 -8.27
N ILE A 78 -8.52 -22.01 -8.99
CA ILE A 78 -9.93 -21.69 -9.25
C ILE A 78 -10.27 -21.77 -10.74
N SER A 79 -11.56 -21.83 -11.06
CA SER A 79 -12.02 -21.80 -12.46
C SER A 79 -11.89 -20.38 -13.05
N PRO A 80 -11.58 -20.23 -14.36
CA PRO A 80 -11.51 -18.92 -15.02
C PRO A 80 -12.79 -18.10 -14.85
N SER A 81 -13.96 -18.73 -15.03
CA SER A 81 -15.27 -18.09 -14.82
C SER A 81 -15.50 -17.65 -13.38
N TYR A 82 -14.87 -18.33 -12.41
CA TYR A 82 -14.95 -17.93 -11.01
C TYR A 82 -14.10 -16.69 -10.73
N LEU A 83 -12.93 -16.58 -11.36
CA LEU A 83 -12.11 -15.37 -11.31
C LEU A 83 -12.85 -14.17 -11.93
N GLU A 84 -13.53 -14.35 -13.06
CA GLU A 84 -14.34 -13.31 -13.69
C GLU A 84 -15.48 -12.83 -12.76
N LEU A 85 -16.11 -13.72 -12.00
CA LEU A 85 -17.14 -13.34 -11.03
C LEU A 85 -16.56 -12.49 -9.89
N ILE A 86 -15.31 -12.70 -9.52
CA ILE A 86 -14.59 -11.90 -8.51
C ILE A 86 -14.20 -10.54 -9.10
N GLU A 87 -13.63 -10.52 -10.31
CA GLU A 87 -13.24 -9.28 -11.00
C GLU A 87 -14.46 -8.37 -11.26
N ASN A 88 -15.64 -8.94 -11.50
CA ASN A 88 -16.89 -8.17 -11.67
C ASN A 88 -17.55 -7.78 -10.33
N GLY A 89 -16.99 -8.17 -9.18
CA GLY A 89 -17.56 -7.89 -7.85
C GLY A 89 -18.83 -8.68 -7.53
N THR A 90 -19.22 -9.63 -8.39
CA THR A 90 -20.43 -10.46 -8.22
C THR A 90 -20.28 -11.48 -7.10
N ARG A 91 -19.03 -11.89 -6.79
CA ARG A 91 -18.76 -12.89 -5.75
C ARG A 91 -17.54 -12.54 -4.92
N GLU A 92 -17.68 -12.68 -3.61
CA GLU A 92 -16.55 -12.58 -2.70
C GLU A 92 -15.80 -13.92 -2.59
N PRO A 93 -14.48 -13.93 -2.83
CA PRO A 93 -13.65 -15.11 -2.60
C PRO A 93 -13.44 -15.36 -1.11
N ASP A 94 -13.25 -16.60 -0.73
CA ASP A 94 -12.84 -17.01 0.61
C ASP A 94 -11.38 -16.65 0.91
N GLY A 95 -11.02 -16.55 2.20
CA GLY A 95 -9.71 -16.04 2.65
C GLY A 95 -8.49 -16.83 2.18
N ALA A 96 -8.67 -18.10 1.76
CA ALA A 96 -7.60 -18.84 1.09
C ALA A 96 -7.32 -18.27 -0.31
N ILE A 97 -8.37 -18.05 -1.10
CA ILE A 97 -8.29 -17.50 -2.45
C ILE A 97 -7.80 -16.05 -2.42
N LYS A 98 -8.27 -15.23 -1.46
CA LYS A 98 -7.78 -13.85 -1.25
C LYS A 98 -6.26 -13.81 -1.09
N ARG A 99 -5.71 -14.64 -0.20
CA ARG A 99 -4.27 -14.72 0.05
C ARG A 99 -3.49 -15.22 -1.17
N SER A 100 -4.00 -16.23 -1.87
CA SER A 100 -3.36 -16.73 -3.10
C SER A 100 -3.33 -15.66 -4.19
N LEU A 101 -4.43 -14.93 -4.41
CA LEU A 101 -4.48 -13.83 -5.36
C LEU A 101 -3.51 -12.70 -4.96
N ALA A 102 -3.42 -12.39 -3.67
CA ALA A 102 -2.51 -11.38 -3.17
C ALA A 102 -1.05 -11.77 -3.45
N TRP A 103 -0.70 -13.02 -3.19
CA TRP A 103 0.64 -13.56 -3.42
C TRP A 103 1.04 -13.55 -4.90
N GLU A 104 0.17 -14.03 -5.79
CA GLU A 104 0.41 -14.03 -7.24
C GLU A 104 0.58 -12.63 -7.81
N LEU A 105 -0.21 -11.67 -7.32
CA LEU A 105 -0.15 -10.28 -7.76
C LEU A 105 0.94 -9.49 -7.04
N GLY A 106 1.53 -10.01 -5.98
CA GLY A 106 2.59 -9.35 -5.21
C GLY A 106 2.07 -8.21 -4.35
N VAL A 107 0.82 -8.30 -3.90
CA VAL A 107 0.18 -7.32 -3.03
C VAL A 107 0.10 -7.87 -1.60
N SER A 108 0.16 -6.99 -0.60
CA SER A 108 0.23 -7.37 0.81
C SER A 108 -1.10 -7.89 1.39
N GLY A 109 -2.21 -7.65 0.69
CA GLY A 109 -3.57 -8.02 1.10
C GLY A 109 -4.61 -7.21 0.31
N TRP A 110 -5.88 -7.38 0.66
CA TRP A 110 -6.99 -6.69 0.00
C TRP A 110 -7.69 -5.71 0.93
N ARG A 111 -8.23 -4.63 0.37
CA ARG A 111 -9.04 -3.65 1.09
C ARG A 111 -10.25 -4.34 1.73
N GLY A 112 -10.49 -4.08 3.01
CA GLY A 112 -11.63 -4.64 3.75
C GLY A 112 -11.38 -6.03 4.36
N GLU A 113 -10.15 -6.56 4.29
CA GLU A 113 -9.71 -7.57 5.25
C GLU A 113 -9.45 -6.89 6.60
N SER A 114 -10.40 -7.01 7.53
CA SER A 114 -10.27 -6.61 8.94
C SER A 114 -10.44 -7.84 9.83
#